data_AF-A0A354Z0I1-F1
#
_entry.id   AF-A0A354Z0I1-F1
#
_cell.length_a   1.000
_cell.length_b   1.000
_cell.length_c   1.000
_cell.angle_alpha   90.00
_cell.angle_beta   90.00
_cell.angle_gamma   90.00
#
_symmetry.space_group_name_H-M   'P 1'
#
loop_
_entity.id
_entity.type
_entity.pdbx_description
1 polymer ?
#
loop_
_entity_poly.entity_id
_entity_poly.type
_entity_poly.pdbx_seq_one_letter_code
_entity_poly.pdbx_strand_id
1 'polypeptide(L)' 'MNLPATQPATHATWLDRASRLSIRTQAFIDGRHVDAASGKTFDDISPIDGRLLGRVADCEAEDV' A
#
# COMPACT_ATOMS: atom_id res chain seq x y z
N MET A 1 11.59 35.16 12.25
CA MET A 1 10.80 34.29 11.34
C MET A 1 10.07 33.26 12.19
N ASN A 2 8.74 33.28 12.21
CA ASN A 2 7.92 32.28 12.92
C ASN A 2 7.45 31.25 11.90
N LEU A 3 7.99 30.02 11.96
CA LEU A 3 7.47 28.92 11.14
C LEU A 3 6.11 28.50 11.72
N PRO A 4 5.04 28.34 10.92
CA PRO A 4 3.78 27.83 11.44
C PRO A 4 3.99 26.41 11.95
N ALA A 5 3.55 26.14 13.18
CA ALA A 5 3.54 24.80 13.73
C ALA A 5 2.61 23.91 12.89
N THR A 6 3.13 22.78 12.40
CA THR A 6 2.31 21.76 11.73
C THR A 6 1.26 21.24 12.70
N GLN A 7 -0.01 21.53 12.44
CA GLN A 7 -1.11 21.06 13.27
C GLN A 7 -1.28 19.53 13.08
N PRO A 8 -1.48 18.75 14.15
CA PRO A 8 -1.64 17.30 14.03
C PRO A 8 -2.92 16.98 13.26
N ALA A 9 -2.85 16.00 12.36
CA ALA A 9 -3.99 15.55 11.58
C ALA A 9 -5.03 14.85 12.47
N THR A 10 -6.31 15.11 12.22
CA THR A 10 -7.42 14.48 12.95
C THR A 10 -7.70 13.08 12.44
N HIS A 11 -8.45 12.27 13.21
CA HIS A 11 -8.92 10.96 12.77
C HIS A 11 -9.68 11.01 11.44
N ALA A 12 -10.62 11.95 11.28
CA ALA A 12 -11.38 12.13 10.04
C ALA A 12 -10.48 12.49 8.85
N THR A 13 -9.46 13.31 9.08
CA THR A 13 -8.46 13.65 8.05
C THR A 13 -7.68 12.41 7.58
N TRP A 14 -7.36 11.48 8.49
CA TRP A 14 -6.69 10.23 8.12
C TRP A 14 -7.60 9.27 7.35
N LEU A 15 -8.88 9.18 7.73
CA LEU A 15 -9.85 8.37 7.00
C LEU A 15 -10.04 8.86 5.56
N ASP A 16 -10.18 10.17 5.34
CA ASP A 16 -10.28 10.75 3.99
C ASP A 16 -9.03 10.44 3.16
N ARG A 17 -7.83 10.62 3.72
CA ARG A 17 -6.57 10.28 3.04
C ARG A 17 -6.50 8.80 2.66
N ALA A 18 -6.86 7.90 3.57
CA ALA A 18 -6.86 6.46 3.33
C ALA A 18 -7.83 6.07 2.21
N SER A 19 -8.99 6.74 2.12
CA SER A 19 -10.00 6.45 1.09
C SER A 19 -9.58 6.81 -0.34
N ARG A 20 -8.59 7.70 -0.50
CA ARG A 20 -8.14 8.22 -1.80
C ARG A 20 -6.83 7.58 -2.27
N LEU A 21 -6.23 6.72 -1.47
CA LEU A 21 -4.93 6.13 -1.78
C LEU A 21 -5.09 5.05 -2.86
N SER A 22 -4.32 5.15 -3.93
CA SER A 22 -4.09 4.03 -4.84
C SER A 22 -2.85 3.28 -4.35
N ILE A 23 -3.06 2.08 -3.81
CA ILE A 23 -1.99 1.26 -3.24
C ILE A 23 -1.35 0.45 -4.37
N ARG A 24 -0.03 0.57 -4.50
CA ARG A 24 0.73 -0.25 -5.44
C ARG A 24 0.98 -1.62 -4.83
N THR A 25 0.69 -2.67 -5.59
CA THR A 25 0.70 -4.05 -5.09
C THR A 25 1.75 -4.97 -5.74
N GLN A 26 2.48 -4.45 -6.72
CA GLN A 26 3.52 -5.17 -7.46
C GLN A 26 4.82 -5.25 -6.66
N ALA A 27 5.60 -6.31 -6.88
CA ALA A 27 6.98 -6.40 -6.39
C ALA A 27 7.85 -5.33 -7.06
N PHE A 28 8.96 -4.94 -6.42
CA PHE A 28 9.92 -4.00 -6.99
C PHE A 28 11.28 -4.68 -7.19
N ILE A 29 11.58 -5.07 -8.42
CA ILE A 29 12.75 -5.87 -8.80
C ILE A 29 13.43 -5.16 -9.99
N ASP A 30 14.75 -5.04 -9.96
CA ASP A 30 15.57 -4.37 -10.99
C ASP A 30 15.08 -2.96 -11.37
N GLY A 31 14.66 -2.19 -10.36
CA GLY A 31 14.22 -0.81 -10.54
C GLY A 31 12.84 -0.67 -11.19
N ARG A 32 12.07 -1.76 -11.30
CA ARG A 32 10.74 -1.78 -11.92
C ARG A 32 9.72 -2.44 -11.02
N HIS A 33 8.46 -2.06 -11.22
CA HIS A 33 7.35 -2.75 -10.60
C HIS A 33 6.88 -3.87 -11.52
N VAL A 34 6.83 -5.08 -10.99
CA VAL A 34 6.50 -6.29 -11.74
C VAL A 34 5.52 -7.14 -10.93
N ASP A 35 4.67 -7.88 -11.64
CA ASP A 35 3.90 -8.95 -11.01
C ASP A 35 4.87 -10.09 -10.62
N ALA A 36 4.49 -10.95 -9.68
CA ALA A 36 5.27 -12.17 -9.40
C ALA A 36 5.41 -13.00 -10.69
N ALA A 37 6.54 -13.69 -10.87
CA ALA A 37 6.79 -14.50 -12.05
C ALA A 37 5.67 -15.54 -12.31
N SER A 38 5.10 -16.11 -11.24
CA SER A 38 3.98 -17.05 -11.30
C SER A 38 2.61 -16.39 -11.54
N GLY A 39 2.53 -15.06 -11.46
CA GLY A 39 1.28 -14.28 -11.52
C GLY A 39 0.41 -14.38 -10.26
N LYS A 40 0.87 -15.08 -9.21
CA LYS A 40 0.12 -15.22 -7.96
C LYS A 40 0.03 -13.90 -7.20
N THR A 41 -1.07 -13.79 -6.45
CA THR A 41 -1.29 -12.70 -5.53
C THR A 41 -1.97 -13.21 -4.27
N PHE A 42 -1.80 -12.48 -3.16
CA PHE A 42 -2.60 -12.66 -1.95
C PHE A 42 -3.37 -11.37 -1.62
N ASP A 43 -4.49 -11.54 -0.93
CA ASP A 43 -5.32 -10.42 -0.48
C ASP A 43 -4.67 -9.73 0.74
N ASP A 44 -4.32 -8.45 0.62
CA ASP A 44 -3.92 -7.62 1.74
C ASP A 44 -5.17 -7.02 2.40
N ILE A 45 -5.56 -7.61 3.53
CA ILE A 45 -6.79 -7.26 4.26
C ILE A 45 -6.46 -6.37 5.44
N SER A 46 -7.12 -5.21 5.52
CA SER A 46 -6.96 -4.30 6.65
C SER A 46 -7.50 -4.93 7.94
N PRO A 47 -6.73 -4.98 9.04
CA PRO A 47 -7.24 -5.44 10.32
C PRO A 47 -8.17 -4.44 11.00
N ILE A 48 -8.28 -3.21 10.49
CA ILE A 48 -9.13 -2.16 11.05
C ILE A 48 -10.61 -2.46 10.84
N ASP A 49 -10.96 -2.84 9.60
CA ASP A 49 -12.34 -2.96 9.13
C ASP A 49 -12.56 -4.16 8.20
N GLY A 50 -11.54 -4.98 7.93
CA GLY A 50 -11.62 -6.12 7.05
C GLY A 50 -11.67 -5.78 5.56
N ARG A 51 -11.44 -4.52 5.17
CA ARG A 51 -11.46 -4.16 3.74
C ARG A 51 -10.25 -4.76 3.00
N LEU A 52 -10.46 -5.14 1.75
CA LEU A 52 -9.38 -5.44 0.81
C LEU A 52 -8.65 -4.14 0.41
N LEU A 53 -7.38 -4.03 0.76
CA LEU A 53 -6.50 -2.91 0.40
C LEU A 53 -5.92 -3.09 -1.00
N GLY A 54 -5.61 -4.33 -1.38
CA GLY A 54 -5.11 -4.69 -2.70
C GLY A 54 -4.73 -6.16 -2.79
N ARG A 55 -4.42 -6.62 -4.01
CA ARG A 55 -3.88 -7.96 -4.26
C ARG A 55 -2.39 -7.86 -4.51
N VAL A 56 -1.60 -8.18 -3.49
CA VAL A 56 -0.13 -8.04 -3.48
C VAL A 56 0.52 -9.23 -4.19
N ALA A 57 1.58 -8.97 -4.96
CA ALA A 57 2.37 -10.01 -5.60
C ALA A 57 2.85 -11.05 -4.57
N ASP A 58 2.51 -12.31 -4.81
CA ASP A 58 2.90 -13.44 -3.97
C ASP A 58 4.16 -14.06 -4.57
N CYS A 59 5.31 -13.41 -4.32
CA CYS A 59 6.60 -13.80 -4.88
C CYS A 59 7.05 -15.16 -4.37
N GLU A 60 7.67 -15.93 -5.27
CA GLU A 60 8.18 -17.27 -4.97
C GLU A 60 9.68 -17.36 -5.24
N ALA A 61 10.23 -18.57 -5.32
CA ALA A 61 11.67 -18.77 -5.44
C ALA A 61 12.24 -18.21 -6.76
N GLU A 62 11.40 -18.06 -7.79
CA GLU A 62 11.83 -17.50 -9.09
C GLU A 62 12.07 -15.98 -9.06
N ASP A 63 11.58 -15.29 -8.04
CA ASP A 63 11.60 -13.82 -7.93
C ASP A 63 12.77 -13.27 -7.06
N VAL A 64 13.64 -14.14 -6.51
CA VAL A 64 14.73 -13.81 -5.55
C VAL A 64 16.09 -13.68 -6.20
#